data_AF-A0A401NSN6-F1
#
_entry.id   AF-A0A401NSN6-F1
#
_cell.length_a   1.000
_cell.length_b   1.000
_cell.length_c   1.000
_cell.angle_alpha   90.00
_cell.angle_beta   90.00
_cell.angle_gamma   90.00
#
_symmetry.space_group_name_H-M   'P 1'
#
loop_
_entity.id
_entity.type
_entity.pdbx_description
1 polymer ?
#
loop_
_entity_poly.entity_id
_entity_poly.type
_entity_poly.pdbx_seq_one_letter_code
_entity_poly.pdbx_strand_id
1 'polypeptide(L)'
;GTLVWLRENEQHLPSTVSSCGGGVINFITNYGQVYTYKLNALTREKVLAMHPSSIEGVEDMATLTDLHEGAIMHNVHMRYNQDNIYVSSKQLSDEEM
;
A
#
# COMPACT_ATOMS: atom_id res chain seq x y z
N GLY A 1 -4.54 9.00 11.41
CA GLY A 1 -5.60 7.98 11.54
C GLY A 1 -5.00 6.60 11.43
N THR A 2 -5.78 5.55 11.63
CA THR A 2 -5.31 4.15 11.47
C THR A 2 -5.02 3.84 10.01
N LEU A 3 -3.89 3.18 9.74
CA LEU A 3 -3.48 2.73 8.40
C LEU A 3 -4.09 1.36 8.08
N VAL A 4 -4.73 1.27 6.92
CA VAL A 4 -5.53 0.12 6.50
C VAL A 4 -5.39 -0.12 5.00
N TRP A 5 -5.54 -1.37 4.59
CA TRP A 5 -5.84 -1.73 3.22
C TRP A 5 -7.34 -1.65 3.00
N LEU A 6 -7.77 -0.71 2.16
CA LEU A 6 -9.16 -0.60 1.71
C LEU A 6 -9.33 -1.37 0.39
N ARG A 7 -10.24 -2.34 0.35
CA ARG A 7 -10.47 -3.16 -0.84
C ARG A 7 -11.48 -2.52 -1.78
N GLU A 8 -11.05 -2.02 -2.94
CA GLU A 8 -11.89 -1.43 -3.98
C GLU A 8 -11.62 -2.08 -5.33
N ASN A 9 -12.67 -2.45 -6.06
CA ASN A 9 -12.55 -3.06 -7.39
C ASN A 9 -11.51 -4.21 -7.41
N GLU A 10 -11.57 -5.06 -6.39
CA GLU A 10 -10.66 -6.19 -6.16
C GLU A 10 -9.20 -5.83 -5.83
N GLN A 11 -8.86 -4.54 -5.78
CA GLN A 11 -7.54 -4.03 -5.42
C GLN A 11 -7.49 -3.61 -3.94
N HIS A 12 -6.32 -3.76 -3.32
CA HIS A 12 -6.06 -3.27 -1.97
C HIS A 12 -5.36 -1.92 -2.04
N LEU A 13 -6.03 -0.86 -1.57
CA LEU A 13 -5.55 0.50 -1.59
C LEU A 13 -4.99 0.89 -0.22
N PRO A 14 -3.72 1.35 -0.13
CA PRO A 14 -3.16 1.83 1.12
C PRO A 14 -3.90 3.10 1.52
N SER A 15 -4.50 3.11 2.70
CA SER A 15 -5.45 4.13 3.11
C SER A 15 -5.33 4.48 4.59
N THR A 16 -5.74 5.70 4.94
CA THR A 16 -5.89 6.15 6.32
C THR A 16 -7.36 6.37 6.65
N VAL A 17 -7.81 5.90 7.81
CA VAL A 17 -9.10 6.31 8.39
C VAL A 17 -9.02 7.79 8.76
N SER A 18 -9.71 8.65 8.01
CA SER A 18 -9.68 10.10 8.22
C SER A 18 -10.70 10.57 9.25
N SER A 19 -11.88 9.94 9.30
CA SER A 19 -12.89 10.19 10.34
C SER A 19 -13.83 8.99 10.49
N CYS A 20 -14.36 8.79 11.70
CA CYS A 20 -15.40 7.80 11.98
C CYS A 20 -16.40 8.42 12.96
N GLY A 21 -17.67 8.57 12.55
CA GLY A 21 -18.69 9.23 13.35
C GLY A 21 -20.03 9.31 12.62
N GLY A 22 -21.13 9.44 13.36
CA GLY A 22 -22.47 9.53 12.77
C GLY A 22 -22.89 8.32 11.93
N GLY A 23 -22.33 7.13 12.23
CA GLY A 23 -22.59 5.91 11.47
C GLY A 23 -21.87 5.84 10.11
N VAL A 24 -20.95 6.76 9.84
CA VAL A 24 -20.17 6.85 8.60
C VAL A 24 -18.68 6.84 8.94
N ILE A 25 -17.89 6.29 8.02
CA ILE A 25 -16.43 6.25 8.10
C ILE A 25 -15.84 6.69 6.76
N ASN A 26 -14.80 7.52 6.84
CA ASN A 26 -14.10 8.08 5.70
C ASN A 26 -12.67 7.52 5.65
N PHE A 27 -12.25 7.17 4.44
CA PHE A 27 -10.91 6.73 4.11
C PHE A 27 -10.30 7.70 3.10
N ILE A 28 -9.03 8.02 3.27
CA ILE A 28 -8.23 8.73 2.28
C ILE A 28 -7.11 7.77 1.86
N THR A 29 -7.05 7.44 0.57
CA THR A 29 -5.95 6.62 0.05
C THR A 29 -4.65 7.43 0.05
N ASN A 30 -3.51 6.75 0.10
CA ASN A 30 -2.21 7.41 -0.01
C ASN A 30 -1.99 8.05 -1.41
N TYR A 31 -2.90 7.82 -2.36
CA TYR A 31 -2.90 8.40 -3.69
C TYR A 31 -3.94 9.53 -3.85
N GLY A 32 -4.58 9.96 -2.77
CA GLY A 32 -5.44 11.15 -2.72
C GLY A 32 -6.93 10.90 -3.02
N GLN A 33 -7.36 9.67 -3.29
CA GLN A 33 -8.78 9.36 -3.43
C GLN A 33 -9.46 9.29 -2.06
N VAL A 34 -10.73 9.68 -2.01
CA VAL A 34 -11.55 9.66 -0.79
C VAL A 34 -12.70 8.69 -0.97
N TYR A 35 -12.89 7.81 0.03
CA TYR A 35 -13.98 6.85 0.07
C TYR A 35 -14.78 7.00 1.35
N THR A 36 -16.11 6.88 1.24
CA THR A 36 -17.05 7.07 2.34
C THR A 36 -18.00 5.91 2.40
N TYR A 37 -18.12 5.30 3.58
CA TYR A 37 -18.94 4.13 3.82
C TYR A 37 -19.83 4.29 5.04
N LYS A 38 -21.00 3.64 5.01
CA LYS A 38 -21.73 3.37 6.25
C LYS A 38 -20.94 2.37 7.07
N LEU A 39 -20.75 2.66 8.35
CA LEU A 39 -19.93 1.84 9.25
C LEU A 39 -20.48 0.40 9.35
N ASN A 40 -21.80 0.24 9.33
CA ASN A 40 -22.46 -1.06 9.41
C ASN A 40 -22.38 -1.90 8.12
N ALA A 41 -21.95 -1.30 7.00
CA ALA A 41 -21.77 -1.99 5.73
C ALA A 41 -20.32 -2.49 5.54
N LEU A 42 -19.39 -2.11 6.43
CA LEU A 42 -18.02 -2.58 6.35
C LEU A 42 -17.89 -4.03 6.84
N THR A 43 -17.16 -4.82 6.06
CA THR A 43 -16.78 -6.19 6.39
C THR A 43 -15.27 -6.27 6.64
N ARG A 44 -14.83 -7.35 7.28
CA ARG A 44 -13.38 -7.63 7.45
C ARG A 44 -12.65 -7.83 6.12
N GLU A 45 -13.36 -8.21 5.06
CA GLU A 45 -12.78 -8.33 3.72
C GLU A 45 -12.63 -6.97 3.01
N LYS A 46 -13.43 -5.97 3.40
CA LYS A 46 -13.39 -4.62 2.84
C LYS A 46 -12.23 -3.81 3.40
N VAL A 47 -11.87 -4.03 4.67
CA VAL A 47 -10.85 -3.26 5.38
C VAL A 47 -9.97 -4.20 6.20
N LEU A 48 -8.69 -4.22 5.87
CA LEU A 48 -7.66 -4.94 6.62
C LEU A 48 -6.69 -3.96 7.28
N ALA A 49 -6.17 -4.29 8.45
CA ALA A 49 -5.08 -3.50 9.03
C ALA A 49 -3.82 -3.64 8.17
N MET A 50 -3.08 -2.55 7.96
CA MET A 50 -1.77 -2.64 7.30
C MET A 50 -0.74 -3.21 8.28
N HIS A 51 0.03 -4.20 7.84
CA HIS A 51 1.16 -4.70 8.61
C HIS A 51 2.33 -3.69 8.60
N PRO A 52 3.15 -3.59 9.66
CA PRO A 52 4.30 -2.67 9.70
C PRO A 52 5.24 -2.77 8.49
N SER A 53 5.52 -3.98 7.99
CA SER A 53 6.36 -4.15 6.78
C SER A 53 5.81 -3.47 5.53
N SER A 54 4.49 -3.34 5.43
CA SER A 54 3.82 -2.60 4.34
C SER A 54 3.77 -1.10 4.55
N ILE A 55 3.88 -0.65 5.80
CA ILE A 55 3.85 0.78 6.17
C ILE A 55 5.26 1.39 6.01
N GLU A 56 6.27 0.66 6.47
CA GLU A 56 7.67 1.11 6.45
C GLU A 56 8.33 0.87 5.08
N GLY A 57 7.80 -0.09 4.32
CA GLY A 57 8.41 -0.60 3.11
C GLY A 57 9.54 -1.59 3.41
N VAL A 58 9.90 -2.37 2.39
CA VAL A 58 10.94 -3.40 2.48
C VAL A 58 11.85 -3.35 1.25
N GLU A 59 13.08 -3.82 1.43
CA GLU A 59 14.03 -3.99 0.33
C GLU A 59 13.81 -5.28 -0.44
N ASP A 60 13.63 -6.40 0.25
CA ASP A 60 13.24 -7.65 -0.38
C ASP A 60 11.70 -7.77 -0.35
N MET A 61 11.06 -7.62 -1.50
CA MET A 61 9.59 -7.69 -1.61
C MET A 61 9.01 -9.06 -1.21
N ALA A 62 9.82 -10.13 -1.20
CA ALA A 62 9.38 -11.42 -0.68
C ALA A 62 9.17 -11.41 0.84
N THR A 63 9.67 -10.39 1.55
CA THR A 63 9.51 -10.23 3.00
C THR A 63 8.26 -9.43 3.39
N LEU A 64 7.49 -8.93 2.42
CA LEU A 64 6.19 -8.33 2.70
C LEU A 64 5.28 -9.35 3.41
N THR A 65 4.62 -8.89 4.48
CA THR A 65 3.66 -9.74 5.19
C THR A 65 2.30 -9.70 4.49
N ASP A 66 1.92 -8.54 3.96
CA ASP A 66 0.73 -8.39 3.12
C ASP A 66 1.11 -8.75 1.68
N LEU A 67 0.88 -10.00 1.27
CA LEU A 67 1.27 -10.52 -0.05
C LEU A 67 0.14 -10.41 -1.09
N HIS A 68 -0.39 -9.20 -1.28
CA HIS A 68 -1.33 -8.88 -2.37
C HIS A 68 -0.75 -7.79 -3.28
N GLU A 69 -1.24 -7.70 -4.52
CA GLU A 69 -0.72 -6.78 -5.54
C GLU A 69 -0.62 -5.32 -5.05
N GLY A 70 -1.61 -4.85 -4.29
CA GLY A 70 -1.61 -3.51 -3.71
C GLY A 70 -0.42 -3.20 -2.79
N ALA A 71 0.09 -4.20 -2.04
CA ALA A 71 1.22 -4.04 -1.14
C ALA A 71 2.54 -3.99 -1.90
N ILE A 72 2.68 -4.84 -2.92
CA ILE A 72 3.83 -4.83 -3.82
C ILE A 72 3.92 -3.48 -4.54
N MET A 73 2.82 -3.03 -5.15
CA MET A 73 2.76 -1.74 -5.84
C MET A 73 3.01 -0.55 -4.91
N HIS A 74 2.47 -0.61 -3.68
CA HIS A 74 2.72 0.42 -2.68
C HIS A 74 4.20 0.47 -2.28
N ASN A 75 4.84 -0.69 -2.06
CA ASN A 75 6.26 -0.76 -1.75
C ASN A 75 7.12 -0.19 -2.88
N VAL A 76 6.83 -0.56 -4.13
CA VAL A 76 7.51 0.01 -5.31
C VAL A 76 7.34 1.54 -5.37
N HIS A 77 6.13 2.04 -5.12
CA HIS A 77 5.86 3.48 -5.11
C HIS A 77 6.65 4.21 -4.00
N MET A 78 6.69 3.65 -2.79
CA MET A 78 7.48 4.21 -1.67
C MET A 78 8.96 4.28 -2.02
N ARG A 79 9.50 3.18 -2.57
CA ARG A 79 10.90 3.12 -2.99
C ARG A 79 11.22 4.11 -4.10
N TYR A 80 10.35 4.23 -5.10
CA TYR A 80 10.51 5.21 -6.17
C TYR A 80 10.59 6.64 -5.63
N ASN A 81 9.71 7.01 -4.71
CA ASN A 81 9.71 8.34 -4.10
C ASN A 81 10.94 8.63 -3.21
N GLN A 82 11.71 7.59 -2.88
CA GLN A 82 12.94 7.67 -2.08
C GLN A 82 14.21 7.47 -2.93
N ASP A 83 14.08 7.47 -4.27
CA ASP A 83 15.17 7.15 -5.20
C ASP A 83 15.80 5.74 -5.00
N ASN A 84 15.07 4.83 -4.35
CA ASN A 84 15.48 3.46 -4.04
C ASN A 84 15.01 2.45 -5.11
N ILE A 85 15.05 2.83 -6.38
CA ILE A 85 14.58 1.97 -7.48
C ILE A 85 15.50 0.77 -7.69
N TYR A 86 14.93 -0.40 -8.00
CA TYR A 86 15.72 -1.58 -8.35
C TYR A 86 16.37 -1.36 -9.71
N VAL A 87 17.66 -1.08 -9.73
CA VAL A 87 18.47 -1.11 -10.96
C VAL A 87 19.04 -2.52 -11.08
N SER A 88 18.62 -3.27 -12.10
CA SER A 88 19.31 -4.51 -12.42
C SER A 88 20.73 -4.18 -12.86
N SER A 89 21.73 -4.52 -12.05
CA SER A 89 23.13 -4.53 -12.47
C SER A 89 23.34 -5.68 -13.46
N LYS A 90 22.76 -5.61 -14.65
CA LYS A 90 23.30 -6.39 -15.77
C LYS A 90 24.69 -5.83 -16.02
N GLN A 91 25.69 -6.65 -15.65
CA GLN A 91 27.13 -6.51 -15.87
C GLN A 91 27.54 -5.29 -16.71
N LEU A 92 28.03 -4.25 -16.02
CA LEU A 92 29.00 -3.30 -16.56
C LEU A 92 30.41 -3.86 -16.35
N SER A 93 30.60 -5.12 -16.70
CA SER A 93 31.91 -5.74 -16.80
C SER A 93 31.99 -6.40 -18.18
N ASP A 94 33.00 -5.97 -18.93
CA ASP A 94 33.57 -6.63 -20.11
C ASP A 94 33.02 -6.17 -21.47
N GLU A 95 33.10 -4.86 -21.75
CA GLU A 95 33.31 -4.36 -23.11
C GLU A 95 33.99 -2.97 -23.09
N GLU A 96 35.21 -2.90 -22.55
CA GLU A 96 36.17 -1.86 -22.96
C GLU A 96 37.45 -2.55 -23.43
N MET A 97 37.76 -2.25 -24.68
CA MET A 97 38.79 -2.76 -25.59
C MET A 97 40.19 -2.28 -25.24
#